data_AF-A0A1M6S192-F1
#
_entry.id   AF-A0A1M6S192-F1
#
_cell.length_a   1.000
_cell.length_b   1.000
_cell.length_c   1.000
_cell.angle_alpha   90.00
_cell.angle_beta   90.00
_cell.angle_gamma   90.00
#
_symmetry.space_group_name_H-M   'P 1'
#
loop_
_entity.id
_entity.type
_entity.pdbx_description
1 polymer ?
#
loop_
_entity_poly.entity_id
_entity_poly.type
_entity_poly.pdbx_seq_one_letter_code
_entity_poly.pdbx_strand_id
1 'polypeptide(L)'
;MKTFPSLTLALIAICVAIAAMMQFGSEEEILRALSIANPDSLGLEQIKAGEVWRLLTPAFIHFGPVHLLFNMIWLWDLGRMIEAKRGSFFLGGFVVVIGIASNLAQFFAAGPTFGGMSGVIYGMLAYVFMQMRTDANSGYVLHKFDVITSVGWFFLCWIGALGSIANWAHSTGLIGGLAWSYLETQLARRLEPQPDQAGRGRLARLSNFIPLGIAISALALVLAIMSMRDHEMARRCVDRTGVRPDRRIAICSAILETNRRGIGARSRALIGRGDAYRDNGQYDLATQDYDAAIDLDPTSVRALAGLGLAKLNNGNTADGKADIGRARQMDPEVGEVYPELRYREMADEALAGVDLHDAAAVGTAMRGVVRRILMSLPPSTLPDEVPNERLIAFRTDASGVSIPPRLRALYPQQMSILLQYQYRDLAVRQKSFSVTLSFGQVSETLSIPFAAMTDFEDRTVNFWVHFSDVAPAVTGNAKR
;
A
#
# COMPACT_ATOMS: atom_id res chain seq x y z
N MET A 1 -18.40 -12.33 47.23
CA MET A 1 -17.18 -13.09 46.89
C MET A 1 -16.37 -12.26 45.91
N LYS A 2 -15.08 -11.99 46.16
CA LYS A 2 -14.22 -11.34 45.16
C LYS A 2 -14.06 -12.32 44.00
N THR A 3 -14.55 -11.97 42.81
CA THR A 3 -14.38 -12.77 41.60
C THR A 3 -12.92 -12.68 41.15
N PHE A 4 -12.32 -13.84 40.86
CA PHE A 4 -10.95 -13.90 40.35
C PHE A 4 -10.92 -13.38 38.89
N PRO A 5 -10.11 -12.36 38.56
CA PRO A 5 -10.15 -11.69 37.26
C PRO A 5 -9.32 -12.48 36.22
N SER A 6 -9.82 -13.66 35.86
CA SER A 6 -9.13 -14.64 35.02
C SER A 6 -8.74 -14.10 33.64
N LEU A 7 -9.63 -13.37 32.96
CA LEU A 7 -9.36 -12.85 31.63
C LEU A 7 -8.43 -11.65 31.70
N THR A 8 -8.60 -10.76 32.68
CA THR A 8 -7.68 -9.64 32.90
C THR A 8 -6.23 -10.14 33.06
N LEU A 9 -6.04 -11.18 33.90
CA LEU A 9 -4.73 -11.81 34.10
C LEU A 9 -4.20 -12.48 32.82
N ALA A 10 -5.06 -13.16 32.06
CA ALA A 10 -4.68 -13.77 30.79
C ALA A 10 -4.22 -12.73 29.76
N LEU A 11 -4.92 -11.60 29.63
CA LEU A 11 -4.55 -10.51 28.73
C LEU A 11 -3.19 -9.89 29.12
N ILE A 12 -2.96 -9.68 30.41
CA ILE A 12 -1.66 -9.22 30.92
C ILE A 12 -0.55 -10.23 30.57
N ALA A 13 -0.78 -11.52 30.82
CA ALA A 13 0.18 -12.57 30.53
C ALA A 13 0.53 -12.64 29.02
N ILE A 14 -0.47 -12.49 28.14
CA ILE A 14 -0.27 -12.46 26.69
C ILE A 14 0.58 -11.25 26.28
N CYS A 15 0.28 -10.05 26.77
CA CYS A 15 1.08 -8.85 26.47
C CYS A 15 2.54 -8.99 26.92
N VAL A 16 2.76 -9.54 28.13
CA VAL A 16 4.11 -9.77 28.66
C VAL A 16 4.86 -10.81 27.84
N ALA A 17 4.20 -11.93 27.49
CA ALA A 17 4.81 -12.98 26.68
C ALA A 17 5.19 -12.48 25.29
N ILE A 18 4.29 -11.74 24.61
CA ILE A 18 4.57 -11.16 23.29
C ILE A 18 5.70 -10.15 23.37
N ALA A 19 5.71 -9.25 24.36
CA ALA A 19 6.80 -8.28 24.53
C ALA A 19 8.16 -8.96 24.76
N ALA A 20 8.19 -10.07 25.52
CA ALA A 20 9.40 -10.85 25.76
C ALA A 20 9.88 -11.57 24.49
N MET A 21 8.97 -12.24 23.77
CA MET A 21 9.29 -12.93 22.51
C MET A 21 9.79 -11.97 21.44
N MET A 22 9.20 -10.77 21.36
CA MET A 22 9.58 -9.75 20.38
C MET A 22 10.82 -8.95 20.76
N GLN A 23 11.33 -9.10 21.99
CA GLN A 23 12.36 -8.23 22.56
C GLN A 23 12.05 -6.74 22.34
N PHE A 24 10.80 -6.35 22.61
CA PHE A 24 10.27 -5.00 22.37
C PHE A 24 10.35 -4.49 20.92
N GLY A 25 10.31 -5.40 19.94
CA GLY A 25 10.22 -5.09 18.51
C GLY A 25 11.53 -5.21 17.75
N SER A 26 12.60 -5.73 18.36
CA SER A 26 13.84 -6.06 17.62
C SER A 26 13.69 -7.33 16.78
N GLU A 27 12.77 -8.23 17.14
CA GLU A 27 12.47 -9.43 16.35
C GLU A 27 11.46 -9.12 15.24
N GLU A 28 11.97 -8.86 14.03
CA GLU A 28 11.15 -8.42 12.89
C GLU A 28 10.12 -9.46 12.45
N GLU A 29 10.41 -10.76 12.55
CA GLU A 29 9.51 -11.82 12.09
C GLU A 29 8.19 -11.81 12.87
N ILE A 30 8.28 -11.79 14.20
CA ILE A 30 7.12 -11.78 15.10
C ILE A 30 6.39 -10.44 14.98
N LEU A 31 7.13 -9.33 14.87
CA LEU A 31 6.55 -8.01 14.63
C LEU A 31 5.73 -7.99 13.33
N ARG A 32 6.29 -8.51 12.22
CA ARG A 32 5.59 -8.60 10.94
C ARG A 32 4.39 -9.52 11.01
N ALA A 33 4.45 -10.64 11.73
CA ALA A 33 3.33 -11.59 11.87
C ALA A 33 2.14 -11.02 12.66
N LEU A 34 2.40 -10.21 13.69
CA LEU A 34 1.38 -9.67 14.58
C LEU A 34 0.88 -8.28 14.18
N SER A 35 1.62 -7.56 13.33
CA SER A 35 1.22 -6.25 12.82
C SER A 35 -0.03 -6.33 11.93
N ILE A 36 -0.78 -5.24 11.84
CA ILE A 36 -2.03 -5.20 11.06
C ILE A 36 -1.81 -5.42 9.55
N ALA A 37 -0.66 -4.97 9.06
CA ALA A 37 -0.15 -5.17 7.71
C ALA A 37 1.38 -5.07 7.75
N ASN A 38 2.07 -5.53 6.71
CA ASN A 38 3.52 -5.35 6.62
C ASN A 38 3.86 -3.85 6.47
N PRO A 39 5.05 -3.39 6.93
CA PRO A 39 5.46 -1.99 6.85
C PRO A 39 5.31 -1.36 5.45
N ASP A 40 5.49 -2.16 4.41
CA ASP A 40 5.45 -1.77 2.99
C ASP A 40 4.06 -1.91 2.35
N SER A 41 3.10 -2.48 3.08
CA SER A 41 1.75 -2.72 2.55
C SER A 41 0.96 -1.42 2.41
N LEU A 42 0.39 -1.23 1.22
CA LEU A 42 -0.50 -0.11 0.87
C LEU A 42 -1.97 -0.36 1.24
N GLY A 43 -2.26 -1.43 1.97
CA GLY A 43 -3.61 -1.88 2.31
C GLY A 43 -3.59 -3.13 3.19
N LEU A 44 -4.75 -3.75 3.36
CA LEU A 44 -4.97 -4.91 4.22
C LEU A 44 -4.87 -6.24 3.45
N GLU A 45 -3.85 -6.40 2.61
CA GLU A 45 -3.77 -7.54 1.68
C GLU A 45 -3.60 -8.89 2.42
N GLN A 46 -2.86 -8.93 3.52
CA GLN A 46 -2.72 -10.12 4.38
C GLN A 46 -4.06 -10.55 4.98
N ILE A 47 -4.90 -9.59 5.36
CA ILE A 47 -6.24 -9.88 5.90
C ILE A 47 -7.15 -10.45 4.82
N LYS A 48 -7.08 -9.92 3.59
CA LYS A 48 -7.81 -10.48 2.45
C LYS A 48 -7.33 -11.90 2.09
N ALA A 49 -6.05 -12.19 2.33
CA ALA A 49 -5.46 -13.52 2.16
C ALA A 49 -5.81 -14.51 3.29
N GLY A 50 -6.58 -14.09 4.31
CA GLY A 50 -7.08 -14.96 5.38
C GLY A 50 -6.45 -14.73 6.76
N GLU A 51 -5.50 -13.81 6.89
CA GLU A 51 -4.81 -13.52 8.16
C GLU A 51 -5.64 -12.60 9.09
N VAL A 52 -6.85 -13.03 9.42
CA VAL A 52 -7.86 -12.21 10.12
C VAL A 52 -7.47 -11.82 11.56
N TRP A 53 -6.55 -12.55 12.18
CA TRP A 53 -6.03 -12.22 13.53
C TRP A 53 -5.36 -10.85 13.58
N ARG A 54 -4.81 -10.37 12.45
CA ARG A 54 -4.15 -9.07 12.30
C ARG A 54 -5.05 -7.86 12.63
N LEU A 55 -6.36 -8.05 12.63
CA LEU A 55 -7.30 -7.02 13.09
C LEU A 55 -7.15 -6.73 14.60
N LEU A 56 -6.76 -7.72 15.40
CA LEU A 56 -6.70 -7.62 16.86
C LEU A 56 -5.28 -7.67 17.42
N THR A 57 -4.37 -8.46 16.83
CA THR A 57 -3.03 -8.71 17.35
C THR A 57 -2.16 -7.47 17.62
N PRO A 58 -2.29 -6.33 16.91
CA PRO A 58 -1.54 -5.11 17.26
C PRO A 58 -1.79 -4.62 18.69
N ALA A 59 -2.94 -4.94 19.29
CA ALA A 59 -3.28 -4.55 20.66
C ALA A 59 -2.34 -5.18 21.71
N PHE A 60 -1.58 -6.20 21.35
CA PHE A 60 -0.68 -6.91 22.27
C PHE A 60 0.81 -6.57 22.07
N ILE A 61 1.16 -5.82 21.02
CA ILE A 61 2.55 -5.44 20.69
C ILE A 61 2.99 -4.25 21.54
N HIS A 62 4.20 -4.30 22.14
CA HIS A 62 4.74 -3.20 22.94
C HIS A 62 6.22 -2.96 22.61
N PHE A 63 6.59 -1.69 22.37
CA PHE A 63 7.94 -1.27 21.94
C PHE A 63 8.88 -0.80 23.07
N GLY A 64 8.55 -1.10 24.33
CA GLY A 64 9.44 -0.80 25.45
C GLY A 64 8.86 -1.14 26.82
N PRO A 65 9.72 -1.27 27.84
CA PRO A 65 9.31 -1.70 29.18
C PRO A 65 8.39 -0.67 29.87
N VAL A 66 8.63 0.62 29.68
CA VAL A 66 7.78 1.69 30.24
C VAL A 66 6.40 1.66 29.59
N HIS A 67 6.33 1.53 28.26
CA HIS A 67 5.08 1.43 27.53
C HIS A 67 4.26 0.20 27.97
N LEU A 68 4.90 -0.96 28.10
CA LEU A 68 4.25 -2.18 28.61
C LEU A 68 3.75 -1.97 30.05
N LEU A 69 4.59 -1.49 30.96
CA LEU A 69 4.24 -1.30 32.37
C LEU A 69 3.00 -0.42 32.54
N PHE A 70 2.99 0.74 31.89
CA PHE A 70 1.85 1.66 31.97
C PHE A 70 0.56 1.04 31.45
N ASN A 71 0.60 0.32 30.32
CA ASN A 71 -0.57 -0.38 29.82
C ASN A 71 -1.06 -1.45 30.82
N MET A 72 -0.14 -2.22 31.43
CA MET A 72 -0.52 -3.30 32.33
C MET A 72 -1.11 -2.80 33.65
N ILE A 73 -0.65 -1.65 34.19
CA ILE A 73 -1.26 -1.02 35.37
C ILE A 73 -2.73 -0.66 35.10
N TRP A 74 -2.99 -0.02 33.96
CA TRP A 74 -4.35 0.40 33.61
C TRP A 74 -5.25 -0.78 33.22
N LEU A 75 -4.70 -1.77 32.52
CA LEU A 75 -5.41 -3.00 32.19
C LEU A 75 -5.79 -3.77 33.46
N TRP A 76 -4.88 -3.85 34.43
CA TRP A 76 -5.18 -4.45 35.72
C TRP A 76 -6.31 -3.71 36.42
N ASP A 77 -6.21 -2.40 36.56
CA ASP A 77 -7.16 -1.65 37.38
C ASP A 77 -8.57 -1.58 36.76
N LEU A 78 -8.64 -1.21 35.47
CA LEU A 78 -9.91 -1.10 34.76
C LEU A 78 -10.48 -2.47 34.37
N GLY A 79 -9.62 -3.38 33.89
CA GLY A 79 -10.03 -4.71 33.44
C GLY A 79 -10.64 -5.53 34.56
N ARG A 80 -10.00 -5.60 35.74
CA ARG A 80 -10.54 -6.35 36.89
C ARG A 80 -11.87 -5.78 37.37
N MET A 81 -12.04 -4.44 37.27
CA MET A 81 -13.25 -3.75 37.69
C MET A 81 -14.43 -4.08 36.77
N ILE A 82 -14.20 -4.02 35.46
CA ILE A 82 -15.18 -4.40 34.44
C ILE A 82 -15.49 -5.90 34.53
N GLU A 83 -14.48 -6.76 34.62
CA GLU A 83 -14.65 -8.22 34.71
C GLU A 83 -15.46 -8.61 35.96
N ALA A 84 -15.19 -7.98 37.10
CA ALA A 84 -15.92 -8.27 38.33
C ALA A 84 -17.40 -7.85 38.26
N LYS A 85 -17.72 -6.80 37.49
CA LYS A 85 -19.09 -6.27 37.34
C LYS A 85 -19.87 -6.89 36.18
N ARG A 86 -19.18 -7.31 35.12
CA ARG A 86 -19.78 -7.67 33.82
C ARG A 86 -19.44 -9.07 33.35
N GLY A 87 -18.49 -9.72 34.01
CA GLY A 87 -18.00 -11.04 33.64
C GLY A 87 -16.99 -11.02 32.49
N SER A 88 -16.25 -12.12 32.36
CA SER A 88 -15.17 -12.26 31.39
C SER A 88 -15.65 -12.24 29.94
N PHE A 89 -16.86 -12.75 29.65
CA PHE A 89 -17.41 -12.71 28.28
C PHE A 89 -17.61 -11.28 27.78
N PHE A 90 -18.13 -10.39 28.64
CA PHE A 90 -18.29 -8.98 28.30
C PHE A 90 -16.94 -8.32 28.07
N LEU A 91 -15.99 -8.53 28.98
CA LEU A 91 -14.63 -7.98 28.85
C LEU A 91 -13.96 -8.45 27.55
N GLY A 92 -14.06 -9.74 27.21
CA GLY A 92 -13.51 -10.29 25.97
C GLY A 92 -14.14 -9.67 24.72
N GLY A 93 -15.46 -9.57 24.67
CA GLY A 93 -16.16 -8.89 23.57
C GLY A 93 -15.78 -7.41 23.46
N PHE A 94 -15.62 -6.73 24.59
CA PHE A 94 -15.18 -5.33 24.63
C PHE A 94 -13.77 -5.15 24.06
N VAL A 95 -12.81 -5.99 24.47
CA VAL A 95 -11.44 -5.97 23.97
C VAL A 95 -11.40 -6.23 22.46
N VAL A 96 -12.15 -7.21 21.96
CA VAL A 96 -12.22 -7.52 20.53
C VAL A 96 -12.74 -6.33 19.73
N VAL A 97 -13.89 -5.79 20.14
CA VAL A 97 -14.54 -4.69 19.42
C VAL A 97 -13.69 -3.41 19.44
N ILE A 98 -13.30 -2.96 20.63
CA ILE A 98 -12.56 -1.70 20.77
C ILE A 98 -11.15 -1.86 20.21
N GLY A 99 -10.53 -3.03 20.39
CA GLY A 99 -9.22 -3.34 19.83
C GLY A 99 -9.23 -3.27 18.31
N ILE A 100 -10.18 -3.94 17.64
CA ILE A 100 -10.30 -3.88 16.17
C ILE A 100 -10.57 -2.46 15.69
N ALA A 101 -11.50 -1.74 16.32
CA ALA A 101 -11.83 -0.37 15.94
C ALA A 101 -10.62 0.57 16.09
N SER A 102 -9.92 0.51 17.23
CA SER A 102 -8.72 1.29 17.50
C SER A 102 -7.58 0.95 16.54
N ASN A 103 -7.35 -0.33 16.24
CA ASN A 103 -6.28 -0.76 15.33
C ASN A 103 -6.55 -0.30 13.90
N LEU A 104 -7.79 -0.46 13.41
CA LEU A 104 -8.17 0.02 12.07
C LEU A 104 -8.05 1.54 11.98
N ALA A 105 -8.55 2.28 12.98
CA ALA A 105 -8.43 3.73 13.01
C ALA A 105 -6.96 4.19 12.93
N GLN A 106 -6.09 3.55 13.70
CA GLN A 106 -4.66 3.86 13.72
C GLN A 106 -3.98 3.51 12.39
N PHE A 107 -4.24 2.31 11.87
CA PHE A 107 -3.69 1.87 10.58
C PHE A 107 -3.99 2.85 9.47
N PHE A 108 -5.25 3.25 9.38
CA PHE A 108 -5.69 4.11 8.31
C PHE A 108 -5.24 5.56 8.45
N ALA A 109 -5.05 6.03 9.69
CA ALA A 109 -4.63 7.40 9.92
C ALA A 109 -3.11 7.60 9.92
N ALA A 110 -2.33 6.56 10.26
CA ALA A 110 -0.89 6.69 10.49
C ALA A 110 -0.03 5.54 9.94
N GLY A 111 -0.62 4.49 9.37
CA GLY A 111 0.07 3.33 8.81
C GLY A 111 0.20 2.15 9.78
N PRO A 112 0.84 1.04 9.35
CA PRO A 112 0.86 -0.24 10.09
C PRO A 112 1.83 -0.28 11.28
N THR A 113 2.70 0.70 11.43
CA THR A 113 3.74 0.74 12.47
C THR A 113 3.19 1.28 13.78
N PHE A 114 2.49 0.44 14.53
CA PHE A 114 1.95 0.75 15.85
C PHE A 114 1.68 -0.54 16.64
N GLY A 115 1.38 -0.37 17.92
CA GLY A 115 1.08 -1.47 18.82
C GLY A 115 0.74 -0.97 20.21
N GLY A 116 -0.05 -1.74 20.94
CA GLY A 116 -0.30 -1.54 22.36
C GLY A 116 -1.77 -1.62 22.73
N MET A 117 -2.02 -1.94 24.01
CA MET A 117 -3.39 -2.11 24.51
C MET A 117 -4.09 -0.79 24.84
N SER A 118 -3.41 0.34 24.61
CA SER A 118 -3.82 1.66 25.07
C SER A 118 -5.14 2.15 24.47
N GLY A 119 -5.46 1.80 23.22
CA GLY A 119 -6.78 2.07 22.64
C GLY A 119 -7.91 1.39 23.43
N VAL A 120 -7.72 0.12 23.76
CA VAL A 120 -8.66 -0.65 24.60
C VAL A 120 -8.77 -0.04 26.00
N ILE A 121 -7.65 0.34 26.60
CA ILE A 121 -7.59 0.96 27.94
C ILE A 121 -8.33 2.30 27.97
N TYR A 122 -8.13 3.17 26.97
CA TYR A 122 -8.90 4.42 26.86
C TYR A 122 -10.40 4.16 26.68
N GLY A 123 -10.76 3.08 25.98
CA GLY A 123 -12.15 2.63 25.91
C GLY A 123 -12.69 2.17 27.26
N MET A 124 -11.94 1.38 28.01
CA MET A 124 -12.33 0.94 29.35
C MET A 124 -12.51 2.13 30.30
N LEU A 125 -11.58 3.08 30.30
CA LEU A 125 -11.64 4.29 31.11
C LEU A 125 -12.90 5.11 30.78
N ALA A 126 -13.14 5.36 29.49
CA ALA A 126 -14.32 6.07 29.01
C ALA A 126 -15.62 5.37 29.37
N TYR A 127 -15.66 4.05 29.21
CA TYR A 127 -16.82 3.23 29.53
C TYR A 127 -17.17 3.32 31.02
N VAL A 128 -16.18 3.12 31.90
CA VAL A 128 -16.35 3.22 33.35
C VAL A 128 -16.74 4.64 33.76
N PHE A 129 -16.07 5.65 33.21
CA PHE A 129 -16.39 7.05 33.48
C PHE A 129 -17.83 7.41 33.09
N MET A 130 -18.28 7.00 31.91
CA MET A 130 -19.64 7.29 31.45
C MET A 130 -20.68 6.51 32.28
N GLN A 131 -20.44 5.25 32.62
CA GLN A 131 -21.33 4.49 33.50
C GLN A 131 -21.52 5.17 34.86
N MET A 132 -20.45 5.72 35.46
CA MET A 132 -20.56 6.48 36.70
C MET A 132 -21.41 7.76 36.57
N ARG A 133 -21.59 8.29 35.35
CA ARG A 133 -22.41 9.49 35.07
C ARG A 133 -23.84 9.15 34.68
N THR A 134 -24.06 8.01 34.03
CA THR A 134 -25.37 7.65 33.46
C THR A 134 -26.17 6.68 34.32
N ASP A 135 -25.50 5.93 35.19
CA ASP A 135 -26.08 4.98 36.14
C ASP A 135 -25.51 5.19 37.55
N ALA A 136 -26.33 5.79 38.42
CA ALA A 136 -26.01 6.05 39.82
C ALA A 136 -25.76 4.77 40.64
N ASN A 137 -26.24 3.61 40.17
CA ASN A 137 -26.10 2.31 40.82
C ASN A 137 -25.05 1.41 40.15
N SER A 138 -24.26 1.95 39.21
CA SER A 138 -23.27 1.17 38.45
C SER A 138 -22.20 0.50 39.32
N GLY A 139 -21.92 1.07 40.50
CA GLY A 139 -20.96 0.52 41.46
C GLY A 139 -19.51 0.53 40.99
N TYR A 140 -19.21 1.30 39.94
CA TYR A 140 -17.86 1.62 39.49
C TYR A 140 -17.26 2.76 40.30
N VAL A 141 -15.94 2.73 40.48
CA VAL A 141 -15.21 3.77 41.22
C VAL A 141 -13.91 4.08 40.47
N LEU A 142 -13.76 5.32 40.01
CA LEU A 142 -12.49 5.86 39.49
C LEU A 142 -11.96 6.91 40.47
N HIS A 143 -10.67 6.86 40.80
CA HIS A 143 -10.07 7.93 41.56
C HIS A 143 -9.86 9.15 40.66
N LYS A 144 -9.99 10.36 41.24
CA LYS A 144 -9.75 11.61 40.51
C LYS A 144 -8.36 11.65 39.88
N PHE A 145 -7.37 11.11 40.59
CA PHE A 145 -6.01 10.99 40.11
C PHE A 145 -5.94 10.19 38.80
N ASP A 146 -6.67 9.09 38.71
CA ASP A 146 -6.66 8.22 37.53
C ASP A 146 -7.19 8.92 36.29
N VAL A 147 -8.29 9.66 36.46
CA VAL A 147 -8.91 10.45 35.38
C VAL A 147 -7.99 11.59 34.96
N ILE A 148 -7.46 12.37 35.91
CA ILE A 148 -6.58 13.51 35.62
C ILE A 148 -5.32 13.04 34.90
N THR A 149 -4.66 12.00 35.42
CA THR A 149 -3.44 11.45 34.83
C THR A 149 -3.71 10.88 33.44
N SER A 150 -4.81 10.14 33.23
CA SER A 150 -5.14 9.57 31.92
C SER A 150 -5.49 10.62 30.87
N VAL A 151 -6.21 11.67 31.27
CA VAL A 151 -6.55 12.81 30.38
C VAL A 151 -5.32 13.65 30.09
N GLY A 152 -4.50 13.97 31.09
CA GLY A 152 -3.23 14.67 30.89
C GLY A 152 -2.30 13.91 29.96
N TRP A 153 -2.16 12.60 30.18
CA TRP A 153 -1.39 11.70 29.32
C TRP A 153 -1.91 11.68 27.89
N PHE A 154 -3.23 11.68 27.68
CA PHE A 154 -3.85 11.72 26.36
C PHE A 154 -3.39 12.95 25.57
N PHE A 155 -3.45 14.14 26.19
CA PHE A 155 -3.01 15.37 25.54
C PHE A 155 -1.50 15.42 25.33
N LEU A 156 -0.70 14.90 26.27
CA LEU A 156 0.76 14.78 26.10
C LEU A 156 1.14 13.91 24.89
N CYS A 157 0.41 12.82 24.66
CA CYS A 157 0.60 11.98 23.48
C CYS A 157 0.28 12.74 22.17
N TRP A 158 -0.79 13.54 22.17
CA TRP A 158 -1.21 14.30 20.99
C TRP A 158 -0.26 15.44 20.62
N ILE A 159 0.38 16.08 21.59
CA ILE A 159 1.38 17.15 21.33
C ILE A 159 2.78 16.59 21.00
N GLY A 160 2.96 15.27 20.97
CA GLY A 160 4.21 14.61 20.57
C GLY A 160 5.30 14.58 21.66
N ALA A 161 4.98 14.91 22.91
CA ALA A 161 5.95 14.97 24.01
C ALA A 161 6.57 13.60 24.37
N LEU A 162 5.99 12.51 23.88
CA LEU A 162 6.35 11.12 24.20
C LEU A 162 6.80 10.31 22.97
N GLY A 163 7.13 10.98 21.86
CA GLY A 163 7.52 10.34 20.61
C GLY A 163 6.34 9.81 19.79
N SER A 164 6.57 8.76 19.00
CA SER A 164 5.55 8.18 18.12
C SER A 164 4.52 7.37 18.93
N ILE A 165 3.31 7.92 19.07
CA ILE A 165 2.21 7.30 19.81
C ILE A 165 1.01 7.08 18.90
N ALA A 166 0.29 5.98 19.13
CA ALA A 166 -0.93 5.60 18.44
C ALA A 166 -2.14 6.47 18.85
N ASN A 167 -2.08 7.77 18.59
CA ASN A 167 -3.07 8.75 19.02
C ASN A 167 -4.49 8.48 18.46
N TRP A 168 -4.60 7.93 17.26
CA TRP A 168 -5.89 7.56 16.68
C TRP A 168 -6.48 6.31 17.33
N ALA A 169 -5.64 5.35 17.75
CA ALA A 169 -6.09 4.23 18.58
C ALA A 169 -6.67 4.71 19.91
N HIS A 170 -6.00 5.67 20.58
CA HIS A 170 -6.49 6.26 21.83
C HIS A 170 -7.83 6.98 21.65
N SER A 171 -7.93 7.87 20.66
CA SER A 171 -9.14 8.65 20.39
C SER A 171 -10.33 7.76 20.05
N THR A 172 -10.13 6.77 19.18
CA THR A 172 -11.18 5.81 18.82
C THR A 172 -11.59 4.95 20.00
N GLY A 173 -10.63 4.54 20.83
CA GLY A 173 -10.88 3.82 22.07
C GLY A 173 -11.79 4.63 23.01
N LEU A 174 -11.38 5.85 23.32
CA LEU A 174 -12.12 6.78 24.17
C LEU A 174 -13.55 7.01 23.67
N ILE A 175 -13.71 7.38 22.39
CA ILE A 175 -15.02 7.62 21.78
C ILE A 175 -15.88 6.35 21.80
N GLY A 176 -15.28 5.21 21.45
CA GLY A 176 -15.95 3.91 21.45
C GLY A 176 -16.47 3.52 22.82
N GLY A 177 -15.67 3.70 23.87
CA GLY A 177 -16.08 3.45 25.26
C GLY A 177 -17.22 4.36 25.72
N LEU A 178 -17.16 5.66 25.41
CA LEU A 178 -18.23 6.62 25.73
C LEU A 178 -19.54 6.24 25.00
N ALA A 179 -19.45 5.96 23.71
CA ALA A 179 -20.60 5.60 22.88
C ALA A 179 -21.24 4.29 23.34
N TRP A 180 -20.41 3.27 23.63
CA TRP A 180 -20.88 1.99 24.16
C TRP A 180 -21.69 2.18 25.44
N SER A 181 -21.11 2.84 26.44
CA SER A 181 -21.79 3.06 27.72
C SER A 181 -23.08 3.88 27.58
N TYR A 182 -23.05 4.95 26.78
CA TYR A 182 -24.22 5.79 26.56
C TYR A 182 -25.37 4.99 25.92
N LEU A 183 -25.10 4.27 24.83
CA LEU A 183 -26.11 3.52 24.09
C LEU A 183 -26.66 2.35 24.89
N GLU A 184 -25.81 1.67 25.64
CA GLU A 184 -26.22 0.64 26.58
C GLU A 184 -27.22 1.20 27.61
N THR A 185 -26.90 2.35 28.22
CA THR A 185 -27.78 3.00 29.20
C THR A 185 -29.12 3.42 28.58
N GLN A 186 -29.09 3.98 27.36
CA GLN A 186 -30.31 4.39 26.66
C GLN A 186 -31.21 3.20 26.34
N LEU A 187 -30.63 2.08 25.91
CA LEU A 187 -31.42 0.88 25.63
C LEU A 187 -31.98 0.26 26.91
N ALA A 188 -31.20 0.22 27.99
CA ALA A 188 -31.67 -0.26 29.29
C ALA A 188 -32.90 0.54 29.76
N ARG A 189 -32.86 1.88 29.70
CA ARG A 189 -34.00 2.75 30.05
C ARG A 189 -35.24 2.52 29.16
N ARG A 190 -35.05 2.20 27.88
CA ARG A 190 -36.16 1.91 26.95
C ARG A 190 -36.80 0.54 27.18
N LEU A 191 -36.07 -0.38 27.80
CA LEU A 191 -36.51 -1.75 28.05
C LEU A 191 -36.91 -2.00 29.50
N GLU A 192 -36.77 -0.99 30.39
CA GLU A 192 -37.35 -1.03 31.73
C GLU A 192 -38.86 -1.26 31.62
N PRO A 193 -39.39 -2.37 32.17
CA PRO A 193 -40.81 -2.65 32.12
C PRO A 193 -41.58 -1.61 32.96
N GLN A 194 -42.80 -1.27 32.54
CA GLN A 194 -43.78 -0.71 33.47
C GLN A 194 -43.99 -1.68 34.64
N PRO A 195 -44.31 -1.19 35.86
CA PRO A 195 -44.22 -1.94 37.12
C PRO A 195 -45.07 -3.23 37.22
N ASP A 196 -45.89 -3.52 36.23
CA ASP A 196 -47.03 -4.43 36.24
C ASP A 196 -46.85 -5.68 35.34
N GLN A 197 -45.68 -5.91 34.74
CA GLN A 197 -45.41 -7.12 33.93
C GLN A 197 -44.23 -7.96 34.43
N ALA A 198 -44.47 -8.72 35.51
CA ALA A 198 -43.56 -9.71 36.06
C ALA A 198 -43.46 -10.96 35.15
N GLY A 199 -42.65 -10.91 34.08
CA GLY A 199 -42.48 -12.08 33.23
C GLY A 199 -41.41 -12.07 32.14
N ARG A 200 -40.55 -11.05 32.02
CA ARG A 200 -39.64 -10.89 30.87
C ARG A 200 -38.14 -10.73 31.20
N GLY A 201 -37.66 -11.42 32.23
CA GLY A 201 -36.23 -11.41 32.61
C GLY A 201 -35.24 -11.94 31.55
N ARG A 202 -35.71 -12.58 30.46
CA ARG A 202 -34.86 -13.04 29.34
C ARG A 202 -34.56 -11.97 28.28
N LEU A 203 -35.49 -11.03 28.05
CA LEU A 203 -35.32 -9.97 27.03
C LEU A 203 -34.34 -8.88 27.47
N ALA A 204 -34.26 -8.59 28.78
CA ALA A 204 -33.28 -7.68 29.37
C ALA A 204 -31.82 -8.22 29.33
N ARG A 205 -31.59 -9.49 29.00
CA ARG A 205 -30.23 -10.02 28.73
C ARG A 205 -29.79 -9.85 27.28
N LEU A 206 -30.74 -9.80 26.34
CA LEU A 206 -30.47 -9.58 24.91
C LEU A 206 -30.20 -8.10 24.60
N SER A 207 -30.62 -7.19 25.47
CA SER A 207 -30.38 -5.75 25.35
C SER A 207 -28.91 -5.33 25.47
N ASN A 208 -28.04 -6.19 26.00
CA ASN A 208 -26.63 -5.86 26.15
C ASN A 208 -25.83 -5.88 24.83
N PHE A 209 -26.42 -6.31 23.71
CA PHE A 209 -25.68 -6.59 22.47
C PHE A 209 -26.17 -5.82 21.22
N ILE A 210 -27.33 -5.17 21.27
CA ILE A 210 -27.98 -4.55 20.08
C ILE A 210 -27.49 -3.12 19.78
N PRO A 211 -27.34 -2.19 20.75
CA PRO A 211 -26.85 -0.82 20.49
C PRO A 211 -25.37 -0.80 20.15
N LEU A 212 -24.67 -1.82 20.64
CA LEU A 212 -23.27 -2.09 20.43
C LEU A 212 -22.96 -2.32 18.95
N GLY A 213 -23.67 -3.24 18.30
CA GLY A 213 -23.46 -3.55 16.89
C GLY A 213 -23.62 -2.33 15.98
N ILE A 214 -24.64 -1.49 16.23
CA ILE A 214 -24.98 -0.37 15.35
C ILE A 214 -23.94 0.77 15.45
N ALA A 215 -23.45 1.07 16.66
CA ALA A 215 -22.47 2.14 16.84
C ALA A 215 -21.05 1.75 16.43
N ILE A 216 -20.67 0.47 16.61
CA ILE A 216 -19.43 -0.07 16.03
C ILE A 216 -19.50 0.03 14.51
N SER A 217 -20.61 -0.41 13.89
CA SER A 217 -20.74 -0.40 12.43
C SER A 217 -20.74 1.02 11.85
N ALA A 218 -21.38 2.00 12.51
CA ALA A 218 -21.42 3.38 12.02
C ALA A 218 -20.08 4.11 12.18
N LEU A 219 -19.39 3.96 13.33
CA LEU A 219 -18.08 4.56 13.55
C LEU A 219 -17.01 3.88 12.68
N ALA A 220 -17.06 2.54 12.55
CA ALA A 220 -16.19 1.80 11.65
C ALA A 220 -16.41 2.19 10.18
N LEU A 221 -17.65 2.45 9.76
CA LEU A 221 -17.96 2.89 8.39
C LEU A 221 -17.42 4.30 8.12
N VAL A 222 -17.58 5.25 9.04
CA VAL A 222 -17.06 6.62 8.88
C VAL A 222 -15.53 6.63 8.89
N LEU A 223 -14.90 5.87 9.77
CA LEU A 223 -13.43 5.70 9.79
C LEU A 223 -12.92 4.97 8.54
N ALA A 224 -13.66 3.97 8.03
CA ALA A 224 -13.35 3.31 6.77
C ALA A 224 -13.48 4.26 5.56
N ILE A 225 -14.45 5.18 5.56
CA ILE A 225 -14.59 6.17 4.48
C ILE A 225 -13.46 7.21 4.51
N MET A 226 -13.11 7.72 5.70
CA MET A 226 -11.99 8.67 5.83
C MET A 226 -10.64 8.00 5.47
N SER A 227 -10.49 6.74 5.85
CA SER A 227 -9.39 5.85 5.47
C SER A 227 -9.21 5.66 3.96
N MET A 228 -10.31 5.38 3.24
CA MET A 228 -10.24 5.12 1.81
C MET A 228 -9.61 6.31 1.06
N ARG A 229 -9.87 7.54 1.50
CA ARG A 229 -9.32 8.76 0.89
C ARG A 229 -7.81 8.92 1.11
N ASP A 230 -7.31 8.63 2.32
CA ASP A 230 -5.88 8.74 2.64
C ASP A 230 -5.06 7.60 1.99
N HIS A 231 -5.61 6.38 1.96
CA HIS A 231 -5.01 5.27 1.24
C HIS A 231 -4.97 5.51 -0.27
N GLU A 232 -6.01 6.10 -0.84
CA GLU A 232 -6.03 6.43 -2.25
C GLU A 232 -4.96 7.49 -2.59
N MET A 233 -4.78 8.52 -1.76
CA MET A 233 -3.68 9.49 -1.94
C MET A 233 -2.30 8.84 -1.80
N ALA A 234 -2.09 7.97 -0.81
CA ALA A 234 -0.81 7.26 -0.63
C ALA A 234 -0.52 6.31 -1.80
N ARG A 235 -1.53 5.56 -2.27
CA ARG A 235 -1.43 4.70 -3.46
C ARG A 235 -1.08 5.53 -4.69
N ARG A 236 -1.80 6.62 -4.97
CA ARG A 236 -1.54 7.50 -6.12
C ARG A 236 -0.18 8.20 -6.10
N CYS A 237 0.45 8.33 -4.93
CA CYS A 237 1.82 8.84 -4.83
C CYS A 237 2.87 7.81 -5.31
N VAL A 238 2.72 6.56 -4.88
CA VAL A 238 3.69 5.47 -5.14
C VAL A 238 3.41 4.74 -6.46
N ASP A 239 2.17 4.79 -6.93
CA ASP A 239 1.75 4.23 -8.21
C ASP A 239 2.33 5.07 -9.36
N ARG A 240 3.17 4.43 -10.19
CA ARG A 240 3.78 5.04 -11.37
C ARG A 240 2.83 5.08 -12.56
N THR A 241 1.68 4.45 -12.44
CA THR A 241 0.77 4.19 -13.55
C THR A 241 -0.47 5.08 -13.48
N GLY A 242 -0.94 5.59 -14.63
CA GLY A 242 -2.21 6.33 -14.72
C GLY A 242 -2.24 7.76 -14.12
N VAL A 243 -1.17 8.24 -13.48
CA VAL A 243 -1.10 9.60 -12.92
C VAL A 243 0.07 10.38 -13.54
N ARG A 244 -0.22 11.53 -14.15
CA ARG A 244 0.81 12.43 -14.71
C ARG A 244 1.85 12.82 -13.64
N PRO A 245 3.15 12.92 -14.01
CA PRO A 245 4.23 13.27 -13.07
C PRO A 245 3.93 14.49 -12.20
N ASP A 246 3.48 15.61 -12.78
CA ASP A 246 3.16 16.84 -12.03
C ASP A 246 2.10 16.62 -10.92
N ARG A 247 1.09 15.79 -11.22
CA ARG A 247 0.04 15.45 -10.26
C ARG A 247 0.59 14.56 -9.15
N ARG A 248 1.45 13.60 -9.48
CA ARG A 248 2.13 12.74 -8.48
C ARG A 248 3.00 13.59 -7.55
N ILE A 249 3.76 14.54 -8.10
CA ILE A 249 4.57 15.48 -7.32
C ILE A 249 3.70 16.26 -6.31
N ALA A 250 2.56 16.80 -6.75
CA ALA A 250 1.65 17.53 -5.86
C ALA A 250 1.07 16.65 -4.75
N ILE A 251 0.65 15.42 -5.08
CA ILE A 251 0.09 14.47 -4.11
C ILE A 251 1.15 14.07 -3.07
N CYS A 252 2.34 13.69 -3.51
CA CYS A 252 3.42 13.29 -2.62
C CYS A 252 3.91 14.46 -1.76
N SER A 253 4.01 15.68 -2.31
CA SER A 253 4.37 16.87 -1.54
C SER A 253 3.36 17.18 -0.44
N ALA A 254 2.06 17.09 -0.72
CA ALA A 254 1.03 17.25 0.31
C ALA A 254 1.17 16.23 1.43
N ILE A 255 1.57 15.00 1.12
CA ILE A 255 1.85 13.96 2.12
C ILE A 255 3.05 14.37 3.00
N LEU A 256 4.11 14.89 2.40
CA LEU A 256 5.36 15.26 3.09
C LEU A 256 5.22 16.52 3.96
N GLU A 257 4.30 17.43 3.62
CA GLU A 257 3.95 18.61 4.42
C GLU A 257 3.17 18.23 5.69
N THR A 258 2.41 17.13 5.65
CA THR A 258 1.70 16.65 6.84
C THR A 258 2.67 15.99 7.81
N ASN A 259 3.00 16.67 8.91
CA ASN A 259 3.87 16.15 9.98
C ASN A 259 3.23 15.00 10.81
N ARG A 260 2.16 14.38 10.30
CA ARG A 260 1.33 13.37 11.00
C ARG A 260 1.65 11.94 10.61
N ARG A 261 2.49 11.70 9.60
CA ARG A 261 2.76 10.35 9.07
C ARG A 261 4.11 9.82 9.55
N GLY A 262 4.16 8.51 9.84
CA GLY A 262 5.37 7.84 10.33
C GLY A 262 6.50 7.80 9.29
N ILE A 263 7.72 7.48 9.76
CA ILE A 263 8.97 7.46 8.97
C ILE A 263 8.81 6.69 7.65
N GLY A 264 8.20 5.49 7.67
CA GLY A 264 8.00 4.69 6.45
C GLY A 264 7.06 5.34 5.42
N ALA A 265 6.03 6.05 5.86
CA ALA A 265 5.13 6.78 4.96
C ALA A 265 5.82 7.99 4.33
N ARG A 266 6.72 8.65 5.08
CA ARG A 266 7.56 9.74 4.57
C ARG A 266 8.58 9.22 3.55
N SER A 267 9.29 8.13 3.86
CA SER A 267 10.23 7.48 2.93
C SER A 267 9.55 7.08 1.61
N ARG A 268 8.37 6.43 1.67
CA ARG A 268 7.61 6.10 0.45
C ARG A 268 7.14 7.30 -0.33
N ALA A 269 6.74 8.38 0.34
CA ALA A 269 6.32 9.60 -0.34
C ALA A 269 7.50 10.31 -1.03
N LEU A 270 8.69 10.26 -0.43
CA LEU A 270 9.93 10.71 -1.05
C LEU A 270 10.27 9.85 -2.27
N ILE A 271 10.25 8.52 -2.16
CA ILE A 271 10.47 7.60 -3.31
C ILE A 271 9.46 7.88 -4.43
N GLY A 272 8.17 8.00 -4.10
CA GLY A 272 7.12 8.26 -5.08
C GLY A 272 7.27 9.63 -5.78
N ARG A 273 7.70 10.65 -5.04
CA ARG A 273 8.00 11.98 -5.60
C ARG A 273 9.28 11.98 -6.43
N GLY A 274 10.32 11.28 -5.99
CA GLY A 274 11.56 11.07 -6.72
C GLY A 274 11.35 10.30 -8.03
N ASP A 275 10.48 9.28 -8.03
CA ASP A 275 10.04 8.58 -9.24
C ASP A 275 9.39 9.58 -10.21
N ALA A 276 8.47 10.41 -9.72
CA ALA A 276 7.79 11.41 -10.55
C ALA A 276 8.73 12.52 -11.06
N TYR A 277 9.71 12.96 -10.26
CA TYR A 277 10.74 13.90 -10.71
C TYR A 277 11.61 13.29 -11.81
N ARG A 278 12.02 12.03 -11.67
CA ARG A 278 12.78 11.30 -12.70
C ARG A 278 11.96 11.17 -13.98
N ASP A 279 10.68 10.81 -13.87
CA ASP A 279 9.78 10.68 -15.02
C ASP A 279 9.57 12.05 -15.72
N ASN A 280 9.73 13.17 -15.01
CA ASN A 280 9.66 14.54 -15.53
C ASN A 280 11.02 15.12 -15.96
N GLY A 281 12.10 14.32 -15.95
CA GLY A 281 13.45 14.77 -16.30
C GLY A 281 14.16 15.64 -15.26
N GLN A 282 13.59 15.80 -14.06
CA GLN A 282 14.11 16.64 -12.98
C GLN A 282 15.04 15.82 -12.07
N TYR A 283 16.18 15.36 -12.61
CA TYR A 283 17.02 14.36 -11.94
C TYR A 283 17.64 14.83 -10.63
N ASP A 284 18.06 16.09 -10.52
CA ASP A 284 18.65 16.61 -9.27
C ASP A 284 17.64 16.61 -8.10
N LEU A 285 16.37 16.91 -8.38
CA LEU A 285 15.30 16.82 -7.38
C LEU A 285 14.99 15.37 -7.04
N ALA A 286 15.05 14.47 -8.04
CA ALA A 286 14.86 13.05 -7.82
C ALA A 286 15.94 12.48 -6.90
N THR A 287 17.21 12.78 -7.15
CA THR A 287 18.33 12.31 -6.30
C THR A 287 18.18 12.80 -4.86
N GLN A 288 17.80 14.07 -4.65
CA GLN A 288 17.55 14.61 -3.31
C GLN A 288 16.47 13.85 -2.55
N ASP A 289 15.36 13.53 -3.22
CA ASP A 289 14.28 12.77 -2.59
C ASP A 289 14.69 11.33 -2.28
N TYR A 290 15.45 10.66 -3.16
CA TYR A 290 15.94 9.32 -2.89
C TYR A 290 16.97 9.29 -1.75
N ASP A 291 17.91 10.24 -1.72
CA ASP A 291 18.87 10.36 -0.62
C ASP A 291 18.14 10.56 0.72
N ALA A 292 17.16 11.47 0.76
CA ALA A 292 16.32 11.67 1.93
C ALA A 292 15.51 10.41 2.30
N ALA A 293 15.10 9.58 1.33
CA ALA A 293 14.42 8.32 1.61
C ALA A 293 15.37 7.26 2.19
N ILE A 294 16.63 7.21 1.72
CA ILE A 294 17.69 6.33 2.22
C ILE A 294 18.13 6.74 3.63
N ASP A 295 18.19 8.04 3.92
CA ASP A 295 18.46 8.55 5.27
C ASP A 295 17.39 8.09 6.28
N LEU A 296 16.14 7.93 5.83
CA LEU A 296 15.04 7.43 6.65
C LEU A 296 15.01 5.90 6.72
N ASP A 297 15.34 5.22 5.63
CA ASP A 297 15.38 3.76 5.51
C ASP A 297 16.59 3.33 4.66
N PRO A 298 17.74 3.05 5.32
CA PRO A 298 18.96 2.62 4.63
C PRO A 298 18.86 1.27 3.93
N THR A 299 17.81 0.49 4.22
CA THR A 299 17.57 -0.84 3.63
C THR A 299 16.64 -0.79 2.42
N SER A 300 16.17 0.40 2.04
CA SER A 300 15.26 0.58 0.91
C SER A 300 15.94 0.32 -0.43
N VAL A 301 15.78 -0.92 -0.91
CA VAL A 301 16.18 -1.34 -2.27
C VAL A 301 15.58 -0.41 -3.31
N ARG A 302 14.31 -0.01 -3.11
CA ARG A 302 13.58 0.84 -4.05
C ARG A 302 14.19 2.24 -4.16
N ALA A 303 14.57 2.83 -3.03
CA ALA A 303 15.24 4.13 -3.03
C ALA A 303 16.64 4.06 -3.68
N LEU A 304 17.42 3.00 -3.39
CA LEU A 304 18.74 2.77 -4.00
C LEU A 304 18.65 2.59 -5.53
N ALA A 305 17.73 1.74 -6.01
CA ALA A 305 17.51 1.54 -7.44
C ALA A 305 17.02 2.82 -8.12
N GLY A 306 16.10 3.55 -7.49
CA GLY A 306 15.60 4.83 -7.96
C GLY A 306 16.70 5.89 -8.08
N LEU A 307 17.57 5.98 -7.06
CA LEU A 307 18.75 6.86 -7.03
C LEU A 307 19.70 6.53 -8.17
N GLY A 308 20.04 5.25 -8.35
CA GLY A 308 20.93 4.82 -9.41
C GLY A 308 20.37 5.14 -10.80
N LEU A 309 19.07 4.91 -11.03
CA LEU A 309 18.38 5.31 -12.26
C LEU A 309 18.41 6.83 -12.51
N ALA A 310 18.19 7.64 -11.47
CA ALA A 310 18.25 9.09 -11.57
C ALA A 310 19.67 9.58 -11.91
N LYS A 311 20.70 9.02 -11.26
CA LYS A 311 22.11 9.32 -11.55
C LYS A 311 22.51 8.93 -12.98
N LEU A 312 22.11 7.75 -13.44
CA LEU A 312 22.31 7.32 -14.82
C LEU A 312 21.70 8.32 -15.81
N ASN A 313 20.45 8.74 -15.57
CA ASN A 313 19.75 9.67 -16.47
C ASN A 313 20.33 11.09 -16.40
N ASN A 314 21.00 11.46 -15.31
CA ASN A 314 21.75 12.71 -15.15
C ASN A 314 23.18 12.64 -15.70
N GLY A 315 23.57 11.54 -16.35
CA GLY A 315 24.90 11.34 -16.93
C GLY A 315 25.97 10.84 -15.94
N ASN A 316 25.66 10.75 -14.64
CA ASN A 316 26.56 10.17 -13.64
C ASN A 316 26.50 8.63 -13.70
N THR A 317 27.16 8.08 -14.71
CA THR A 317 27.04 6.66 -15.07
C THR A 317 27.70 5.73 -14.06
N ALA A 318 28.87 6.11 -13.54
CA ALA A 318 29.65 5.26 -12.64
C ALA A 318 28.91 5.04 -11.30
N ASP A 319 28.49 6.13 -10.66
CA ASP A 319 27.77 6.07 -9.38
C ASP A 319 26.40 5.41 -9.57
N GLY A 320 25.70 5.71 -10.67
CA GLY A 320 24.41 5.11 -10.96
C GLY A 320 24.48 3.58 -11.10
N LYS A 321 25.51 3.05 -11.77
CA LYS A 321 25.74 1.59 -11.87
C LYS A 321 26.09 0.98 -10.52
N ALA A 322 26.86 1.67 -9.69
CA ALA A 322 27.22 1.20 -8.36
C ALA A 322 25.98 1.06 -7.45
N ASP A 323 25.10 2.07 -7.44
CA ASP A 323 23.86 2.05 -6.65
C ASP A 323 22.88 0.97 -7.10
N ILE A 324 22.71 0.78 -8.42
CA ILE A 324 21.90 -0.31 -8.98
C ILE A 324 22.51 -1.67 -8.62
N GLY A 325 23.84 -1.80 -8.69
CA GLY A 325 24.55 -3.03 -8.30
C GLY A 325 24.30 -3.40 -6.85
N ARG A 326 24.31 -2.41 -5.94
CA ARG A 326 23.94 -2.60 -4.53
C ARG A 326 22.48 -3.02 -4.36
N ALA A 327 21.56 -2.36 -5.07
CA ALA A 327 20.14 -2.73 -5.03
C ALA A 327 19.92 -4.20 -5.47
N ARG A 328 20.59 -4.64 -6.55
CA ARG A 328 20.52 -6.03 -7.04
C ARG A 328 21.13 -7.05 -6.09
N GLN A 329 22.17 -6.68 -5.34
CA GLN A 329 22.75 -7.56 -4.31
C GLN A 329 21.79 -7.79 -3.14
N MET A 330 20.99 -6.77 -2.81
CA MET A 330 19.98 -6.87 -1.75
C MET A 330 18.72 -7.58 -2.23
N ASP A 331 18.30 -7.32 -3.47
CA ASP A 331 17.13 -7.93 -4.10
C ASP A 331 17.40 -8.20 -5.59
N PRO A 332 17.66 -9.46 -5.97
CA PRO A 332 17.84 -9.85 -7.36
C PRO A 332 16.61 -9.58 -8.26
N GLU A 333 15.41 -9.46 -7.69
CA GLU A 333 14.15 -9.23 -8.41
C GLU A 333 13.79 -7.75 -8.53
N VAL A 334 14.69 -6.83 -8.15
CA VAL A 334 14.46 -5.36 -8.25
C VAL A 334 14.05 -4.89 -9.66
N GLY A 335 14.38 -5.66 -10.71
CA GLY A 335 13.95 -5.43 -12.08
C GLY A 335 12.44 -5.58 -12.33
N GLU A 336 11.72 -6.31 -11.47
CA GLU A 336 10.26 -6.39 -11.49
C GLU A 336 9.63 -5.08 -10.96
N VAL A 337 10.29 -4.41 -10.01
CA VAL A 337 9.86 -3.10 -9.48
C VAL A 337 10.23 -1.95 -10.43
N TYR A 338 11.38 -2.07 -11.10
CA TYR A 338 11.91 -1.11 -12.07
C TYR A 338 12.20 -1.78 -13.42
N PRO A 339 11.20 -1.92 -14.30
CA PRO A 339 11.36 -2.59 -15.59
C PRO A 339 12.40 -1.90 -16.50
N GLU A 340 12.70 -0.62 -16.27
CA GLU A 340 13.79 0.12 -16.92
C GLU A 340 15.14 -0.60 -16.78
N LEU A 341 15.39 -1.22 -15.62
CA LEU A 341 16.63 -1.93 -15.34
C LEU A 341 16.75 -3.16 -16.23
N ARG A 342 15.64 -3.89 -16.44
CA ARG A 342 15.60 -5.07 -17.29
C ARG A 342 15.79 -4.70 -18.76
N TYR A 343 15.18 -3.60 -19.22
CA TYR A 343 15.31 -3.12 -20.60
C TYR A 343 16.75 -2.69 -20.89
N ARG A 344 17.38 -1.98 -19.95
CA ARG A 344 18.77 -1.56 -20.06
C ARG A 344 19.72 -2.75 -20.10
N GLU A 345 19.53 -3.74 -19.22
CA GLU A 345 20.33 -4.95 -19.22
C GLU A 345 20.21 -5.72 -20.53
N MET A 346 18.99 -5.89 -21.06
CA MET A 346 18.81 -6.48 -22.38
C MET A 346 19.53 -5.70 -23.48
N ALA A 347 19.53 -4.38 -23.43
CA ALA A 347 20.22 -3.54 -24.40
C ALA A 347 21.75 -3.65 -24.29
N ASP A 348 22.29 -3.55 -23.07
CA ASP A 348 23.72 -3.69 -22.78
C ASP A 348 24.25 -5.06 -23.24
N GLU A 349 23.51 -6.14 -22.95
CA GLU A 349 23.82 -7.49 -23.43
C GLU A 349 23.77 -7.60 -24.95
N ALA A 350 22.74 -7.02 -25.59
CA ALA A 350 22.57 -7.13 -27.03
C ALA A 350 23.65 -6.37 -27.80
N LEU A 351 24.13 -5.26 -27.24
CA LEU A 351 25.17 -4.42 -27.83
C LEU A 351 26.58 -4.86 -27.44
N ALA A 352 26.73 -5.84 -26.54
CA ALA A 352 28.03 -6.37 -26.15
C ALA A 352 28.77 -6.96 -27.35
N GLY A 353 29.88 -6.32 -27.74
CA GLY A 353 30.70 -6.74 -28.88
C GLY A 353 30.15 -6.32 -30.25
N VAL A 354 29.09 -5.50 -30.30
CA VAL A 354 28.58 -4.89 -31.54
C VAL A 354 29.41 -3.64 -31.86
N ASP A 355 29.79 -3.47 -33.12
CA ASP A 355 30.36 -2.20 -33.58
C ASP A 355 29.28 -1.11 -33.57
N LEU A 356 29.40 -0.17 -32.63
CA LEU A 356 28.44 0.91 -32.46
C LEU A 356 28.45 1.93 -33.62
N HIS A 357 29.46 1.89 -34.50
CA HIS A 357 29.50 2.69 -35.72
C HIS A 357 28.74 2.05 -36.90
N ASP A 358 28.43 0.75 -36.83
CA ASP A 358 27.61 0.06 -37.82
C ASP A 358 26.13 0.13 -37.43
N ALA A 359 25.41 1.08 -38.03
CA ALA A 359 23.98 1.28 -37.80
C ALA A 359 23.13 0.03 -38.08
N ALA A 360 23.54 -0.82 -39.03
CA ALA A 360 22.81 -2.06 -39.35
C ALA A 360 23.05 -3.15 -38.29
N ALA A 361 24.29 -3.24 -37.77
CA ALA A 361 24.61 -4.15 -36.68
C ALA A 361 23.88 -3.74 -35.38
N VAL A 362 23.92 -2.45 -35.03
CA VAL A 362 23.17 -1.88 -33.90
C VAL A 362 21.66 -2.11 -34.08
N GLY A 363 21.14 -1.85 -35.27
CA GLY A 363 19.73 -2.06 -35.59
C GLY A 363 19.31 -3.52 -35.42
N THR A 364 20.16 -4.47 -35.85
CA THR A 364 19.91 -5.91 -35.68
C THR A 364 19.89 -6.31 -34.20
N ALA A 365 20.86 -5.84 -33.41
CA ALA A 365 20.95 -6.11 -31.98
C ALA A 365 19.72 -5.56 -31.22
N MET A 366 19.36 -4.30 -31.46
CA MET A 366 18.24 -3.65 -30.78
C MET A 366 16.88 -4.23 -31.20
N ARG A 367 16.73 -4.75 -32.43
CA ARG A 367 15.55 -5.54 -32.80
C ARG A 367 15.44 -6.85 -32.02
N GLY A 368 16.57 -7.46 -31.66
CA GLY A 368 16.63 -8.58 -30.73
C GLY A 368 16.13 -8.21 -29.32
N VAL A 369 16.43 -7.00 -28.85
CA VAL A 369 15.89 -6.46 -27.59
C VAL A 369 14.37 -6.33 -27.66
N VAL A 370 13.85 -5.66 -28.71
CA VAL A 370 12.40 -5.51 -28.92
C VAL A 370 11.71 -6.87 -28.96
N ARG A 371 12.30 -7.86 -29.64
CA ARG A 371 11.77 -9.22 -29.65
C ARG A 371 11.65 -9.81 -28.24
N ARG A 372 12.70 -9.70 -27.41
CA ARG A 372 12.67 -10.19 -26.03
C ARG A 372 11.61 -9.47 -25.19
N ILE A 373 11.45 -8.16 -25.38
CA ILE A 373 10.38 -7.37 -24.75
C ILE A 373 9.01 -7.92 -25.13
N LEU A 374 8.72 -8.10 -26.43
CA LEU A 374 7.44 -8.63 -26.90
C LEU A 374 7.15 -10.06 -26.40
N MET A 375 8.18 -10.90 -26.26
CA MET A 375 8.04 -12.26 -25.70
C MET A 375 7.70 -12.27 -24.21
N SER A 376 8.08 -11.22 -23.48
CA SER A 376 7.82 -11.11 -22.05
C SER A 376 6.43 -10.54 -21.72
N LEU A 377 5.64 -10.19 -22.74
CA LEU A 377 4.32 -9.62 -22.52
C LEU A 377 3.34 -10.68 -22.02
N PRO A 378 2.56 -10.39 -20.97
CA PRO A 378 1.54 -11.32 -20.50
C PRO A 378 0.48 -11.55 -21.60
N PRO A 379 -0.16 -12.73 -21.64
CA PRO A 379 -1.31 -12.97 -22.52
C PRO A 379 -2.39 -11.91 -22.27
N SER A 380 -3.07 -11.47 -23.33
CA SER A 380 -4.05 -10.37 -23.33
C SER A 380 -5.35 -10.63 -22.54
N THR A 381 -5.36 -11.55 -21.59
CA THR A 381 -6.55 -12.04 -20.88
C THR A 381 -6.78 -11.41 -19.52
N LEU A 382 -5.91 -10.52 -19.04
CA LEU A 382 -6.09 -9.84 -17.75
C LEU A 382 -6.80 -8.48 -17.96
N PRO A 383 -8.05 -8.31 -17.50
CA PRO A 383 -8.85 -7.11 -17.81
C PRO A 383 -8.44 -5.84 -17.08
N ASP A 384 -7.57 -5.90 -16.07
CA ASP A 384 -7.46 -4.83 -15.06
C ASP A 384 -6.03 -4.36 -14.71
N GLU A 385 -5.00 -4.74 -15.48
CA GLU A 385 -3.64 -4.22 -15.25
C GLU A 385 -3.17 -3.30 -16.39
N VAL A 386 -3.28 -1.99 -16.13
CA VAL A 386 -2.50 -0.82 -16.62
C VAL A 386 -2.12 -0.74 -18.13
N PRO A 387 -2.25 0.44 -18.80
CA PRO A 387 -1.94 0.56 -20.22
C PRO A 387 -0.42 0.54 -20.43
N ASN A 388 0.10 -0.59 -20.83
CA ASN A 388 1.45 -0.65 -21.39
C ASN A 388 1.44 -0.11 -22.82
N GLU A 389 1.46 1.21 -22.99
CA GLU A 389 1.45 1.83 -24.33
C GLU A 389 2.77 1.58 -25.06
N ARG A 390 2.78 0.58 -25.94
CA ARG A 390 3.94 0.30 -26.81
C ARG A 390 3.62 0.69 -28.24
N LEU A 391 4.28 1.72 -28.73
CA LEU A 391 4.16 2.16 -30.12
C LEU A 391 5.19 1.40 -30.95
N ILE A 392 4.71 0.77 -32.02
CA ILE A 392 5.57 0.10 -33.01
C ILE A 392 5.28 0.74 -34.36
N ALA A 393 6.26 1.43 -34.94
CA ALA A 393 6.19 1.92 -36.30
C ALA A 393 6.94 0.97 -37.23
N PHE A 394 6.36 0.72 -38.41
CA PHE A 394 6.95 -0.16 -39.41
C PHE A 394 6.53 0.25 -40.82
N ARG A 395 7.36 -0.13 -41.79
CA ARG A 395 7.08 0.08 -43.20
C ARG A 395 6.10 -0.94 -43.74
N THR A 396 5.01 -0.47 -44.33
CA THR A 396 3.94 -1.34 -44.84
C THR A 396 4.27 -1.97 -46.18
N ASP A 397 5.22 -1.40 -46.92
CA ASP A 397 5.73 -1.84 -48.21
C ASP A 397 6.98 -2.74 -48.10
N ALA A 398 7.49 -2.98 -46.90
CA ALA A 398 8.63 -3.86 -46.67
C ALA A 398 8.30 -5.34 -46.95
N SER A 399 9.30 -6.08 -47.42
CA SER A 399 9.17 -7.51 -47.73
C SER A 399 8.76 -8.31 -46.49
N GLY A 400 7.78 -9.20 -46.65
CA GLY A 400 7.26 -10.06 -45.58
C GLY A 400 6.21 -9.42 -44.68
N VAL A 401 5.91 -8.12 -44.84
CA VAL A 401 4.81 -7.47 -44.13
C VAL A 401 3.47 -7.91 -44.72
N SER A 402 2.63 -8.51 -43.88
CA SER A 402 1.26 -8.89 -44.23
C SER A 402 0.28 -8.07 -43.41
N ILE A 403 -0.48 -7.22 -44.10
CA ILE A 403 -1.54 -6.39 -43.53
C ILE A 403 -2.74 -6.41 -44.50
N PRO A 404 -3.98 -6.26 -44.00
CA PRO A 404 -5.18 -6.21 -44.82
C PRO A 404 -5.09 -5.16 -45.95
N PRO A 405 -5.63 -5.44 -47.15
CA PRO A 405 -5.59 -4.51 -48.29
C PRO A 405 -6.13 -3.11 -47.95
N ARG A 406 -7.18 -3.04 -47.11
CA ARG A 406 -7.76 -1.78 -46.64
C ARG A 406 -6.75 -0.92 -45.87
N LEU A 407 -5.98 -1.53 -44.96
CA LEU A 407 -4.96 -0.81 -44.19
C LEU A 407 -3.77 -0.43 -45.06
N ARG A 408 -3.37 -1.30 -46.01
CA ARG A 408 -2.31 -0.99 -46.98
C ARG A 408 -2.66 0.22 -47.86
N ALA A 409 -3.91 0.36 -48.27
CA ALA A 409 -4.37 1.51 -49.06
C ALA A 409 -4.38 2.81 -48.25
N LEU A 410 -4.72 2.74 -46.96
CA LEU A 410 -4.73 3.91 -46.05
C LEU A 410 -3.32 4.32 -45.60
N TYR A 411 -2.41 3.36 -45.45
CA TYR A 411 -1.06 3.54 -44.95
C TYR A 411 -0.05 2.92 -45.94
N PRO A 412 0.20 3.53 -47.11
CA PRO A 412 0.93 2.91 -48.21
C PRO A 412 2.44 2.76 -48.00
N GLN A 413 3.04 3.55 -47.10
CA GLN A 413 4.49 3.52 -46.85
C GLN A 413 4.84 3.14 -45.41
N GLN A 414 4.09 3.65 -44.43
CA GLN A 414 4.38 3.44 -43.02
C GLN A 414 3.08 3.44 -42.22
N MET A 415 3.07 2.61 -41.18
CA MET A 415 1.98 2.53 -40.22
C MET A 415 2.58 2.39 -38.82
N SER A 416 1.91 2.98 -37.84
CA SER A 416 2.20 2.76 -36.42
C SER A 416 1.04 2.03 -35.77
N ILE A 417 1.36 1.04 -34.95
CA ILE A 417 0.39 0.32 -34.12
C ILE A 417 0.70 0.57 -32.65
N LEU A 418 -0.35 0.56 -31.85
CA LEU A 418 -0.27 0.69 -30.41
C LEU A 418 -0.69 -0.63 -29.79
N LEU A 419 0.24 -1.29 -29.11
CA LEU A 419 -0.09 -2.45 -28.28
C LEU A 419 -0.57 -1.91 -26.94
N GLN A 420 -1.88 -2.04 -26.68
CA GLN A 420 -2.59 -1.62 -25.46
C GLN A 420 -3.58 -2.74 -25.03
N TYR A 421 -4.53 -2.47 -24.14
CA TYR A 421 -5.51 -3.44 -23.60
C TYR A 421 -6.33 -4.29 -24.62
N GLN A 422 -6.29 -4.00 -25.93
CA GLN A 422 -7.14 -4.65 -26.94
C GLN A 422 -6.40 -5.47 -28.01
N TYR A 423 -5.14 -5.84 -27.80
CA TYR A 423 -4.48 -6.78 -28.72
C TYR A 423 -4.81 -8.23 -28.36
N ARG A 424 -4.81 -9.12 -29.35
CA ARG A 424 -4.99 -10.58 -29.19
C ARG A 424 -3.96 -11.33 -30.05
N ASP A 425 -3.80 -12.63 -29.76
CA ASP A 425 -3.00 -13.57 -30.57
C ASP A 425 -1.57 -13.08 -30.87
N LEU A 426 -0.95 -12.37 -29.90
CA LEU A 426 0.44 -11.95 -30.04
C LEU A 426 1.34 -13.18 -30.10
N ALA A 427 1.92 -13.44 -31.27
CA ALA A 427 2.84 -14.55 -31.47
C ALA A 427 4.18 -14.00 -31.97
N VAL A 428 5.21 -14.15 -31.15
CA VAL A 428 6.56 -13.67 -31.44
C VAL A 428 7.42 -14.82 -31.94
N ARG A 429 7.87 -14.73 -33.20
CA ARG A 429 8.77 -15.70 -33.84
C ARG A 429 10.20 -15.15 -33.87
N GLN A 430 11.12 -15.88 -34.49
CA GLN A 430 12.52 -15.49 -34.55
C GLN A 430 12.75 -14.20 -35.37
N LYS A 431 12.07 -14.05 -36.51
CA LYS A 431 12.27 -12.93 -37.46
C LYS A 431 11.07 -11.99 -37.61
N SER A 432 9.93 -12.33 -37.01
CA SER A 432 8.69 -11.55 -37.11
C SER A 432 7.83 -11.73 -35.86
N PHE A 433 6.82 -10.88 -35.73
CA PHE A 433 5.71 -11.09 -34.80
C PHE A 433 4.38 -10.93 -35.54
N SER A 434 3.33 -11.57 -35.03
CA SER A 434 1.96 -11.33 -35.48
C SER A 434 1.09 -10.90 -34.31
N VAL A 435 0.10 -10.04 -34.58
CA VAL A 435 -0.82 -9.54 -33.58
C VAL A 435 -2.17 -9.22 -34.20
N THR A 436 -3.25 -9.51 -33.48
CA THR A 436 -4.61 -9.15 -33.86
C THR A 436 -5.00 -7.84 -33.16
N LEU A 437 -5.41 -6.83 -33.93
CA LEU A 437 -5.82 -5.50 -33.45
C LEU A 437 -7.18 -5.09 -34.03
N SER A 438 -7.88 -4.18 -33.35
CA SER A 438 -9.17 -3.65 -33.82
C SER A 438 -9.00 -2.32 -34.55
N PHE A 439 -9.46 -2.24 -35.79
CA PHE A 439 -9.42 -1.04 -36.65
C PHE A 439 -10.84 -0.58 -36.97
N GLY A 440 -11.42 0.22 -36.08
CA GLY A 440 -12.81 0.67 -36.22
C GLY A 440 -13.80 -0.49 -36.11
N GLN A 441 -13.70 -1.29 -35.04
CA GLN A 441 -14.50 -2.49 -34.75
C GLN A 441 -14.20 -3.72 -35.62
N VAL A 442 -13.32 -3.62 -36.61
CA VAL A 442 -12.88 -4.77 -37.42
C VAL A 442 -11.59 -5.33 -36.82
N SER A 443 -11.62 -6.59 -36.36
CA SER A 443 -10.42 -7.27 -35.89
C SER A 443 -9.61 -7.79 -37.08
N GLU A 444 -8.35 -7.39 -37.15
CA GLU A 444 -7.45 -7.73 -38.24
C GLU A 444 -6.11 -8.22 -37.69
N THR A 445 -5.56 -9.28 -38.29
CA THR A 445 -4.25 -9.81 -37.92
C THR A 445 -3.17 -9.22 -38.81
N LEU A 446 -2.14 -8.67 -38.17
CA LEU A 446 -0.94 -8.15 -38.84
C LEU A 446 0.21 -9.13 -38.62
N SER A 447 1.07 -9.29 -39.63
CA SER A 447 2.35 -10.01 -39.51
C SER A 447 3.47 -9.09 -39.95
N ILE A 448 4.38 -8.79 -39.02
CA ILE A 448 5.40 -7.74 -39.17
C ILE A 448 6.78 -8.36 -38.92
N PRO A 449 7.65 -8.46 -39.93
CA PRO A 449 9.06 -8.78 -39.74
C PRO A 449 9.74 -7.71 -38.88
N PHE A 450 10.62 -8.11 -37.97
CA PHE A 450 11.37 -7.13 -37.17
C PHE A 450 12.16 -6.17 -38.06
N ALA A 451 12.74 -6.65 -39.16
CA ALA A 451 13.46 -5.83 -40.13
C ALA A 451 12.62 -4.71 -40.79
N ALA A 452 11.28 -4.80 -40.75
CA ALA A 452 10.39 -3.76 -41.27
C ALA A 452 10.11 -2.63 -40.25
N MET A 453 10.46 -2.84 -38.97
CA MET A 453 10.24 -1.90 -37.89
C MET A 453 11.18 -0.70 -38.01
N THR A 454 10.61 0.50 -37.97
CA THR A 454 11.33 1.77 -38.00
C THR A 454 11.47 2.37 -36.62
N ASP A 455 10.49 2.16 -35.72
CA ASP A 455 10.50 2.72 -34.38
C ASP A 455 9.86 1.76 -33.38
N PHE A 456 10.41 1.73 -32.17
CA PHE A 456 9.80 1.10 -30.99
C PHE A 456 9.86 2.09 -29.83
N GLU A 457 8.72 2.31 -29.18
CA GLU A 457 8.59 3.17 -28.00
C GLU A 457 7.82 2.40 -26.92
N ASP A 458 8.40 2.33 -25.73
CA ASP A 458 7.70 1.93 -24.51
C ASP A 458 7.69 3.12 -23.54
N ARG A 459 6.54 3.79 -23.49
CA ARG A 459 6.35 5.02 -22.71
C ARG A 459 6.33 4.78 -21.21
N THR A 460 6.10 3.55 -20.77
CA THR A 460 6.04 3.23 -19.34
C THR A 460 7.41 3.32 -18.67
N VAL A 461 8.47 3.10 -19.45
CA VAL A 461 9.86 3.03 -19.00
C VAL A 461 10.77 4.04 -19.72
N ASN A 462 10.19 4.97 -20.48
CA ASN A 462 10.91 5.94 -21.32
C ASN A 462 11.98 5.28 -22.21
N PHE A 463 11.64 4.14 -22.82
CA PHE A 463 12.52 3.42 -23.73
C PHE A 463 12.11 3.67 -25.17
N TRP A 464 13.04 4.16 -25.99
CA TRP A 464 12.79 4.45 -27.40
C TRP A 464 13.98 4.02 -28.26
N VAL A 465 13.67 3.45 -29.42
CA VAL A 465 14.66 3.03 -30.42
C VAL A 465 14.15 3.40 -31.80
N HIS A 466 15.01 4.04 -32.60
CA HIS A 466 14.79 4.30 -34.01
C HIS A 466 15.78 3.50 -34.86
N PHE A 467 15.28 2.90 -35.94
CA PHE A 467 16.03 2.02 -36.83
C PHE A 467 16.22 2.69 -38.20
N SER A 468 17.41 3.27 -38.41
CA SER A 468 17.73 4.06 -39.62
C SER A 468 18.17 3.22 -40.83
N ASP A 469 18.35 1.91 -40.66
CA ASP A 469 18.88 0.98 -41.67
C ASP A 469 17.80 0.37 -42.58
N VAL A 470 16.54 0.83 -42.49
CA VAL A 470 15.45 0.36 -43.33
C VAL A 470 15.45 1.08 -44.69
N ALA A 471 16.19 0.53 -45.66
CA ALA A 471 16.41 1.12 -46.99
C ALA A 471 15.11 1.54 -47.73
N PRO A 472 15.03 2.75 -48.35
CA PRO A 472 13.82 3.29 -48.99
C PRO A 472 13.24 2.38 -50.08
N ALA A 473 11.93 2.50 -50.35
CA ALA A 473 11.24 1.71 -51.37
C ALA A 473 11.94 1.87 -52.72
N VAL A 474 12.30 0.75 -53.35
CA VAL A 474 12.74 0.76 -54.74
C VAL A 474 11.52 1.13 -55.58
N THR A 475 11.38 2.41 -55.91
CA THR A 475 10.44 2.86 -56.94
C THR A 475 10.99 2.41 -58.29
N GLY A 476 10.64 1.20 -58.68
CA GLY A 476 10.92 0.66 -60.00
C GLY A 476 10.23 1.51 -61.06
N ASN A 477 10.96 2.46 -61.62
CA ASN A 477 10.58 3.14 -62.86
C ASN A 477 10.70 2.12 -63.99
N ALA A 478 9.62 1.38 -64.26
CA ALA A 478 9.51 0.57 -65.46
C ALA A 478 9.29 1.52 -66.65
N LYS A 479 10.39 2.02 -67.21
CA LYS A 479 10.41 2.43 -68.62
C LYS A 479 10.17 1.18 -69.47
N ARG A 480 9.01 1.11 -70.13
CA ARG A 480 8.90 0.82 -71.56
C ARG A 480 7.56 1.30 -72.09
#